data_AF-A0A8F3IL47-F1
#
_entry.id   AF-A0A8F3IL47-F1
#
_cell.length_a   1.000
_cell.length_b   1.000
_cell.length_c   1.000
_cell.angle_alpha   90.00
_cell.angle_beta   90.00
_cell.angle_gamma   90.00
#
_symmetry.space_group_name_H-M   'P 1'
#
loop_
_entity.id
_entity.type
_entity.pdbx_description
1 polymer ?
#
loop_
_entity_poly.entity_id
_entity_poly.type
_entity_poly.pdbx_seq_one_letter_code
_entity_poly.pdbx_strand_id
1 'polypeptide(L)'
;MSRILVKTVREFRNRVSHHEPVWKKYGVETEIDAIEHLRDKISKILQLLELVSPEKKRLLEKNKIIERAYRACTLGELRRFQHNIATHNVKSISKLCRLVQSAHDANSVEKIQVYEMGKISFLIHPN
;
A
#
# COMPACT_ATOMS: atom_id res chain seq x y z
N MET A 1 -19.17 -0.66 22.24
CA MET A 1 -18.07 -0.31 21.30
C MET A 1 -17.97 -1.26 20.09
N SER A 2 -18.03 -2.60 20.27
CA SER A 2 -17.89 -3.58 19.17
C SER A 2 -18.88 -3.43 18.00
N ARG A 3 -20.17 -3.14 18.26
CA ARG A 3 -21.20 -2.94 17.22
C ARG A 3 -20.87 -1.83 16.22
N ILE A 4 -20.28 -0.73 16.67
CA ILE A 4 -19.91 0.41 15.81
C ILE A 4 -18.75 0.03 14.89
N LEU A 5 -17.79 -0.73 15.42
CA LEU A 5 -16.63 -1.19 14.67
C LEU A 5 -17.03 -2.20 13.58
N VAL A 6 -17.88 -3.18 13.92
CA VAL A 6 -18.42 -4.15 12.95
C VAL A 6 -19.19 -3.44 11.82
N LYS A 7 -20.05 -2.46 12.16
CA LYS A 7 -20.77 -1.67 11.15
C LYS A 7 -19.80 -0.94 10.21
N THR A 8 -18.77 -0.29 10.76
CA THR A 8 -17.77 0.45 10.00
C THR A 8 -17.01 -0.45 9.02
N VAL A 9 -16.53 -1.61 9.49
CA VAL A 9 -15.82 -2.58 8.65
C VAL A 9 -16.72 -3.13 7.55
N ARG A 10 -17.98 -3.43 7.87
CA ARG A 10 -18.96 -3.93 6.89
C ARG A 10 -19.24 -2.92 5.78
N GLU A 11 -19.48 -1.65 6.13
CA GLU A 11 -19.73 -0.57 5.17
C GLU A 11 -18.51 -0.31 4.28
N PHE A 12 -17.32 -0.30 4.87
CA PHE A 12 -16.07 -0.17 4.13
C PHE A 12 -15.89 -1.32 3.12
N ARG A 13 -16.03 -2.57 3.58
CA ARG A 13 -15.97 -3.76 2.71
C ARG A 13 -16.97 -3.66 1.57
N ASN A 14 -18.21 -3.27 1.86
CA ASN A 14 -19.24 -3.14 0.84
C ASN A 14 -18.82 -2.16 -0.25
N ARG A 15 -18.28 -0.98 0.09
CA ARG A 15 -17.80 -0.01 -0.89
C ARG A 15 -16.68 -0.59 -1.78
N VAL A 16 -15.70 -1.26 -1.17
CA VAL A 16 -14.62 -1.94 -1.90
C VAL A 16 -15.18 -2.96 -2.89
N SER A 17 -16.13 -3.80 -2.47
CA SER A 17 -16.75 -4.81 -3.34
C SER A 17 -17.58 -4.23 -4.49
N HIS A 18 -18.10 -3.01 -4.34
CA HIS A 18 -18.86 -2.31 -5.39
C HIS A 18 -17.98 -1.38 -6.24
N HIS A 19 -16.66 -1.40 -6.07
CA HIS A 19 -15.72 -0.50 -6.74
C HIS A 19 -16.06 0.99 -6.52
N GLU A 20 -16.70 1.32 -5.40
CA GLU A 20 -16.99 2.71 -5.04
C GLU A 20 -15.76 3.35 -4.39
N PRO A 21 -15.52 4.65 -4.62
CA PRO A 21 -14.51 5.38 -3.86
C PRO A 21 -14.83 5.29 -2.37
N VAL A 22 -13.93 4.65 -1.62
CA VAL A 22 -14.15 4.37 -0.19
C VAL A 22 -14.13 5.63 0.67
N TRP A 23 -13.47 6.68 0.21
CA TRP A 23 -13.42 8.01 0.82
C TRP A 23 -14.61 8.92 0.44
N LYS A 24 -15.52 8.47 -0.42
CA LYS A 24 -16.69 9.26 -0.85
C LYS A 24 -17.54 9.65 0.37
N LYS A 25 -17.82 10.94 0.52
CA LYS A 25 -18.61 11.56 1.62
C LYS A 25 -17.89 11.68 2.98
N TYR A 26 -16.56 11.58 3.03
CA TYR A 26 -15.78 11.73 4.26
C TYR A 26 -14.94 13.01 4.34
N GLY A 27 -15.27 14.06 3.58
CA GLY A 27 -14.54 15.33 3.61
C GLY A 27 -13.08 15.21 3.16
N VAL A 28 -12.79 14.24 2.29
CA VAL A 28 -11.46 14.04 1.72
C VAL A 28 -11.25 15.03 0.59
N GLU A 29 -10.34 15.97 0.78
CA GLU A 29 -10.04 17.06 -0.16
C GLU A 29 -8.69 16.84 -0.85
N THR A 30 -7.75 16.20 -0.17
CA THR A 30 -6.40 15.92 -0.68
C THR A 30 -6.12 14.43 -0.83
N GLU A 31 -5.09 14.10 -1.61
CA GLU A 31 -4.60 12.71 -1.74
C GLU A 31 -4.10 12.16 -0.40
N ILE A 32 -3.54 13.03 0.46
CA ILE A 32 -3.07 12.67 1.80
C ILE A 32 -4.27 12.27 2.67
N ASP A 33 -5.35 13.06 2.66
CA ASP A 33 -6.56 12.73 3.42
C ASP A 33 -7.16 11.38 2.98
N ALA A 34 -7.11 11.08 1.68
CA ALA A 34 -7.59 9.81 1.14
C ALA A 34 -6.75 8.63 1.67
N ILE A 35 -5.42 8.79 1.72
CA ILE A 35 -4.50 7.80 2.25
C ILE A 35 -4.70 7.61 3.75
N GLU A 36 -4.81 8.70 4.52
CA GLU A 36 -5.06 8.65 5.96
C GLU A 36 -6.40 7.97 6.26
N HIS A 37 -7.44 8.29 5.48
CA HIS A 37 -8.73 7.62 5.59
C HIS A 37 -8.61 6.11 5.40
N LEU A 38 -7.89 5.65 4.38
CA LEU A 38 -7.65 4.23 4.14
C LEU A 38 -6.90 3.57 5.30
N ARG A 39 -5.86 4.23 5.82
CA ARG A 39 -5.07 3.73 6.95
C ARG A 39 -5.90 3.61 8.23
N ASP A 40 -6.78 4.57 8.51
CA ASP A 40 -7.75 4.49 9.62
C ASP A 40 -8.69 3.28 9.46
N LYS A 41 -9.19 3.01 8.26
CA LYS A 41 -10.04 1.83 8.01
C LYS A 41 -9.28 0.52 8.23
N ILE A 42 -8.01 0.43 7.78
CA ILE A 42 -7.15 -0.72 8.06
C ILE A 42 -6.98 -0.89 9.57
N SER A 43 -6.65 0.18 10.30
CA SER A 43 -6.52 0.13 11.76
C SER A 43 -7.78 -0.39 12.44
N LYS A 44 -8.97 0.08 12.03
CA LYS A 44 -10.27 -0.39 12.55
C LYS A 44 -10.53 -1.87 12.26
N ILE A 45 -10.15 -2.36 11.08
CA ILE A 45 -10.22 -3.79 10.75
C ILE A 45 -9.32 -4.61 11.69
N LEU A 46 -8.09 -4.14 11.94
CA LEU A 46 -7.14 -4.82 12.81
C LEU A 46 -7.56 -4.81 14.28
N GLN A 47 -8.15 -3.71 14.75
CA GLN A 47 -8.75 -3.64 16.09
C GLN A 47 -9.90 -4.64 16.23
N LEU A 48 -10.76 -4.77 15.21
CA LEU A 48 -11.83 -5.76 15.24
C LEU A 48 -11.27 -7.17 15.24
N LEU A 49 -10.24 -7.44 14.43
CA LEU A 49 -9.62 -8.74 14.35
C LEU A 49 -8.93 -9.12 15.66
N GLU A 50 -8.26 -8.19 16.34
CA GLU A 50 -7.71 -8.41 17.68
C GLU A 50 -8.80 -8.83 18.68
N LEU A 51 -9.95 -8.13 18.67
CA LEU A 51 -11.06 -8.45 19.58
C LEU A 51 -11.71 -9.81 19.30
N VAL A 52 -11.73 -10.23 18.03
CA VAL A 52 -12.40 -11.48 17.61
C VAL A 52 -11.46 -12.68 17.64
N SER A 53 -10.21 -12.51 17.23
CA SER A 53 -9.21 -13.57 17.14
C SER A 53 -7.79 -12.99 17.02
N PRO A 54 -7.10 -12.78 18.16
CA PRO A 54 -5.70 -12.34 18.19
C PRO A 54 -4.77 -13.26 17.38
N GLU A 55 -5.04 -14.57 17.37
CA GLU A 55 -4.26 -15.56 16.63
C GLU A 55 -4.28 -15.32 15.13
N LYS A 56 -5.45 -14.99 14.56
CA LYS A 56 -5.56 -14.66 13.14
C LYS A 56 -4.82 -13.37 12.82
N LYS A 57 -4.86 -12.37 13.70
CA LYS A 57 -4.05 -11.15 13.52
C LYS A 57 -2.56 -11.48 13.52
N ARG A 58 -2.06 -12.30 14.45
CA ARG A 58 -0.67 -12.77 14.48
C ARG A 58 -0.28 -13.52 13.20
N LEU A 59 -1.20 -14.31 12.62
CA LEU A 59 -0.96 -14.94 11.32
C LEU A 59 -0.85 -13.91 10.20
N LEU A 60 -1.67 -12.86 10.18
CA LEU A 60 -1.56 -11.78 9.19
C LEU A 60 -0.25 -10.99 9.33
N GLU A 61 0.20 -10.75 10.56
CA GLU A 61 1.50 -10.12 10.87
C GLU A 61 2.66 -10.97 10.37
N LYS A 62 2.67 -12.27 10.74
CA LYS A 62 3.72 -13.21 10.31
C LYS A 62 3.83 -13.33 8.79
N ASN A 63 2.70 -13.23 8.09
CA ASN A 63 2.65 -13.28 6.63
C ASN A 63 2.86 -11.91 5.96
N LYS A 64 3.25 -10.85 6.71
CA LYS A 64 3.41 -9.47 6.20
C LYS A 64 2.17 -8.93 5.45
N ILE A 65 0.97 -9.43 5.74
CA ILE A 65 -0.27 -8.97 5.05
C ILE A 65 -0.63 -7.56 5.51
N ILE A 66 -0.47 -7.30 6.81
CA ILE A 66 -0.72 -5.97 7.39
C ILE A 66 0.20 -4.92 6.78
N GLU A 67 1.50 -5.24 6.71
CA GLU A 67 2.52 -4.39 6.13
C GLU A 67 2.21 -4.06 4.66
N ARG A 68 1.86 -5.08 3.87
CA ARG A 68 1.44 -4.91 2.46
C ARG A 68 0.18 -4.05 2.31
N ALA A 69 -0.78 -4.19 3.22
CA ALA A 69 -1.99 -3.35 3.22
C ALA A 69 -1.66 -1.88 3.47
N TYR A 70 -0.80 -1.58 4.45
CA TYR A 70 -0.34 -0.20 4.69
C TYR A 70 0.51 0.34 3.54
N ARG A 71 1.39 -0.48 2.94
CA ARG A 71 2.17 -0.10 1.76
C ARG A 71 1.27 0.35 0.61
N ALA A 72 0.22 -0.43 0.32
CA ALA A 72 -0.76 -0.09 -0.72
C ALA A 72 -1.46 1.26 -0.47
N CYS A 73 -1.48 1.72 0.78
CA CYS A 73 -2.00 3.02 1.19
C CYS A 73 -0.86 4.02 1.43
N THR A 74 0.01 4.20 0.43
CA THR A 74 1.05 5.24 0.42
C THR A 74 0.93 6.11 -0.82
N LEU A 75 1.48 7.33 -0.73
CA LEU A 75 1.50 8.25 -1.88
C LEU A 75 2.33 7.69 -3.02
N GLY A 76 3.43 6.98 -2.71
CA GLY A 76 4.26 6.30 -3.72
C GLY A 76 3.46 5.27 -4.52
N GLU A 77 2.64 4.45 -3.84
CA GLU A 77 1.77 3.48 -4.52
C GLU A 77 0.67 4.17 -5.34
N LEU A 78 0.05 5.24 -4.81
CA LEU A 78 -0.91 6.02 -5.59
C LEU A 78 -0.28 6.57 -6.88
N ARG A 79 0.91 7.17 -6.77
CA ARG A 79 1.68 7.66 -7.93
C ARG A 79 2.03 6.55 -8.90
N ARG A 80 2.36 5.34 -8.42
CA ARG A 80 2.59 4.16 -9.25
C ARG A 80 1.37 3.81 -10.10
N PHE A 81 0.18 3.74 -9.50
CA PHE A 81 -1.05 3.44 -10.23
C PHE A 81 -1.50 4.58 -11.15
N GLN A 82 -1.12 5.81 -10.85
CA GLN A 82 -1.30 6.97 -11.75
C GLN A 82 -0.24 7.05 -12.86
N HIS A 83 0.71 6.10 -12.94
CA HIS A 83 1.84 6.12 -13.87
C HIS A 83 2.82 7.30 -13.69
N ASN A 84 2.78 7.96 -12.52
CA ASN A 84 3.60 9.12 -12.14
C ASN A 84 4.79 8.74 -11.24
N ILE A 85 5.20 7.46 -11.24
CA ILE A 85 6.33 6.98 -10.45
C ILE A 85 7.67 7.48 -11.03
N ALA A 86 8.57 7.93 -10.14
CA ALA A 86 9.92 8.35 -10.50
C ALA A 86 10.67 7.21 -11.20
N THR A 87 11.42 7.53 -12.25
CA THR A 87 12.16 6.54 -13.03
C THR A 87 13.66 6.75 -12.90
N HIS A 88 14.37 5.71 -12.47
CA HIS A 88 15.81 5.75 -12.27
C HIS A 88 16.56 5.06 -13.41
N ASN A 89 17.43 5.81 -14.08
CA ASN A 89 18.34 5.23 -15.08
C ASN A 89 19.45 4.42 -14.41
N VAL A 90 19.55 3.14 -14.73
CA VAL A 90 20.54 2.20 -14.19
C VAL A 90 21.57 1.92 -15.27
N LYS A 91 22.83 2.27 -14.99
CA LYS A 91 23.98 2.06 -15.87
C LYS A 91 25.03 1.11 -15.27
N SER A 92 24.81 0.64 -14.05
CA SER A 92 25.74 -0.24 -13.34
C SER A 92 25.00 -1.13 -12.34
N ILE A 93 25.57 -2.30 -12.09
CA ILE A 93 25.07 -3.26 -11.09
C ILE A 93 25.07 -2.63 -9.70
N SER A 94 26.10 -1.85 -9.33
CA SER A 94 26.15 -1.18 -8.03
C SER A 94 24.97 -0.22 -7.80
N LYS A 95 24.55 0.51 -8.84
CA LYS A 95 23.37 1.38 -8.76
C LYS A 95 22.08 0.56 -8.64
N LEU A 96 21.98 -0.57 -9.35
CA LEU A 96 20.87 -1.49 -9.22
C LEU A 96 20.76 -2.00 -7.78
N CYS A 97 21.84 -2.54 -7.21
CA CYS A 97 21.87 -3.03 -5.83
C CYS A 97 21.41 -1.97 -4.82
N ARG A 98 21.89 -0.72 -4.98
CA ARG A 98 21.45 0.40 -4.12
C ARG A 98 19.96 0.70 -4.24
N LEU A 99 19.39 0.61 -5.45
CA LEU A 99 17.96 0.82 -5.66
C LEU A 99 17.13 -0.34 -5.10
N VAL A 100 17.62 -1.59 -5.20
CA VAL A 100 16.98 -2.73 -4.55
C VAL A 100 16.97 -2.56 -3.02
N GLN A 101 18.10 -2.15 -2.45
CA GLN A 101 18.17 -1.90 -1.01
C GLN A 101 17.25 -0.76 -0.58
N SER A 102 17.25 0.36 -1.32
CA SER A 102 16.36 1.50 -1.07
C SER A 102 14.88 1.11 -1.15
N ALA A 103 14.50 0.31 -2.16
CA ALA A 103 13.14 -0.20 -2.30
C ALA A 103 12.75 -1.05 -1.09
N HIS A 104 13.65 -1.93 -0.64
CA HIS A 104 13.44 -2.78 0.53
C HIS A 104 13.29 -1.97 1.82
N ASP A 105 14.23 -1.05 2.10
CA ASP A 105 14.25 -0.24 3.32
C ASP A 105 13.04 0.69 3.41
N ALA A 106 12.64 1.29 2.29
CA ALA A 106 11.47 2.17 2.21
C ALA A 106 10.15 1.39 2.03
N ASN A 107 10.20 0.07 1.90
CA ASN A 107 9.09 -0.80 1.50
C ASN A 107 8.26 -0.20 0.36
N SER A 108 8.94 0.30 -0.67
CA SER A 108 8.33 1.02 -1.80
C SER A 108 8.73 0.39 -3.12
N VAL A 109 7.91 0.60 -4.14
CA VAL A 109 8.22 0.14 -5.50
C VAL A 109 9.03 1.22 -6.20
N GLU A 110 10.12 0.82 -6.84
CA GLU A 110 10.98 1.71 -7.61
C GLU A 110 10.94 1.35 -9.09
N LYS A 111 10.82 2.35 -9.98
CA LYS A 111 10.86 2.12 -11.44
C LYS A 111 12.26 2.38 -11.96
N ILE A 112 12.81 1.43 -12.70
CA ILE A 112 14.16 1.54 -13.27
C ILE A 112 14.15 1.44 -14.79
N GLN A 113 15.18 2.02 -15.43
CA GLN A 113 15.43 1.92 -16.86
C GLN A 113 16.86 1.49 -17.13
N VAL A 114 17.03 0.44 -17.93
CA VAL A 114 18.33 -0.10 -18.35
C VAL A 114 18.50 0.13 -19.85
N TYR A 115 19.72 0.48 -20.27
CA TYR A 115 20.09 0.83 -21.65
C TYR A 115 21.24 -0.06 -22.12
N GLU A 116 20.99 -1.32 -22.43
CA GLU A 116 22.00 -2.23 -23.03
C GLU A 116 21.68 -2.60 -24.49
N MET A 117 20.41 -2.75 -24.84
CA MET A 117 19.96 -3.08 -26.22
C MET A 117 18.71 -2.28 -26.64
N GLY A 118 18.50 -1.13 -26.01
CA GLY A 118 17.27 -0.35 -26.09
C GLY A 118 16.79 0.06 -24.70
N LYS A 119 15.76 0.90 -24.64
CA LYS A 119 15.19 1.38 -23.38
C LYS A 119 14.21 0.35 -22.81
N ILE A 120 14.65 -0.44 -21.82
CA ILE A 120 13.79 -1.40 -21.12
C ILE A 120 13.48 -0.88 -19.72
N SER A 121 12.20 -0.91 -19.33
CA SER A 121 11.74 -0.45 -18.01
C SER A 121 11.35 -1.64 -17.12
N PHE A 122 11.76 -1.62 -15.86
CA PHE A 122 11.42 -2.63 -14.87
C PHE A 122 10.86 -1.98 -13.58
N LEU A 123 10.15 -2.78 -12.78
CA LEU A 123 9.71 -2.41 -11.44
C LEU A 123 10.44 -3.30 -10.42
N ILE A 124 11.08 -2.67 -9.45
CA ILE A 124 11.66 -3.34 -8.30
C ILE A 124 10.60 -3.37 -7.20
N HIS A 125 10.25 -4.57 -6.75
CA HIS A 125 9.33 -4.76 -5.64
C HIS A 125 10.11 -5.05 -4.35
N PRO A 126 9.69 -4.49 -3.19
CA PRO A 126 10.26 -4.85 -1.91
C PRO A 126 9.80 -6.26 -1.48
N ASN A 127 10.71 -7.01 -0.87
CA ASN A 127 10.50 -8.37 -0.33
C ASN A 127 9.87 -8.40 1.07
#